data_AF-A0A1T0CVJ8-F1
#
_entry.id   AF-A0A1T0CVJ8-F1
#
_cell.length_a   1.000
_cell.length_b   1.000
_cell.length_c   1.000
_cell.angle_alpha   90.00
_cell.angle_beta   90.00
_cell.angle_gamma   90.00
#
_symmetry.space_group_name_H-M   'P 1'
#
loop_
_entity.id
_entity.type
_entity.pdbx_description
1 polymer ?
#
loop_
_entity_poly.entity_id
_entity_poly.type
_entity_poly.pdbx_seq_one_letter_code
_entity_poly.pdbx_strand_id
1 'polypeptide(L)'
;MLMTKLFGCSHRQPSAQAGFVLLMVLVVILLISGATVLLLNQNAVDARSAIYHHEQQSLYAAADTALASSWQQSEHELSTMITDRPDGWLTMLINSQPESHYPMVKSCDGWRSFGVGISDGHHDLPKTDCPAYSLGYVWQAAYALPVGEDHYLHHLTKANDAMHAKAADESHKVLARHRHVLMYGIAAQHRAAAEPCLGESLLHAHITSCLIDQGVRYKLVAAEWLVSVYQHDSAEVDSITASVIKLRTYDLRNVRE
;
A
#
# COMPACT_ATOMS: atom_id res chain seq x y z
N MET A 1 -39.42 80.40 -12.62
CA MET A 1 -39.80 80.17 -11.21
C MET A 1 -41.06 79.30 -11.23
N LEU A 2 -41.01 78.14 -10.54
CA LEU A 2 -42.02 77.05 -10.42
C LEU A 2 -42.32 76.22 -11.70
N MET A 3 -41.97 74.92 -11.84
CA MET A 3 -42.44 73.67 -11.16
C MET A 3 -43.97 73.52 -11.18
N THR A 4 -44.63 72.43 -11.62
CA THR A 4 -44.41 71.01 -11.25
C THR A 4 -45.29 70.04 -12.09
N LYS A 5 -44.72 68.87 -12.45
CA LYS A 5 -45.26 67.47 -12.50
C LYS A 5 -46.62 67.19 -13.18
N LEU A 6 -46.73 66.45 -14.29
CA LEU A 6 -46.39 65.02 -14.53
C LEU A 6 -46.84 64.09 -13.39
N PHE A 7 -48.10 63.66 -13.39
CA PHE A 7 -48.54 62.34 -12.87
C PHE A 7 -49.92 61.99 -13.42
N GLY A 8 -49.95 61.32 -14.57
CA GLY A 8 -51.09 60.55 -15.02
C GLY A 8 -50.77 59.07 -14.83
N CYS A 9 -51.05 58.52 -13.64
CA CYS A 9 -50.94 57.09 -13.38
C CYS A 9 -52.03 56.35 -14.14
N SER A 10 -51.69 55.82 -15.32
CA SER A 10 -52.49 54.80 -16.01
C SER A 10 -52.23 53.46 -15.35
N HIS A 11 -53.07 53.10 -14.37
CA HIS A 11 -53.10 51.76 -13.80
C HIS A 11 -53.77 50.82 -14.83
N ARG A 12 -53.02 50.39 -15.84
CA ARG A 12 -53.47 49.28 -16.72
C ARG A 12 -53.39 47.98 -15.91
N GLN A 13 -54.55 47.42 -15.55
CA GLN A 13 -54.63 46.01 -15.18
C GLN A 13 -54.06 45.17 -16.33
N PRO A 14 -53.16 44.21 -16.05
CA PRO A 14 -52.72 43.28 -17.09
C PRO A 14 -53.93 42.48 -17.56
N SER A 15 -54.14 42.42 -18.88
CA SER A 15 -55.17 41.54 -19.45
C SER A 15 -54.88 40.09 -19.02
N ALA A 16 -55.92 39.30 -18.77
CA ALA A 16 -55.76 37.90 -18.35
C ALA A 16 -54.84 37.08 -19.29
N GLN A 17 -54.79 37.44 -20.58
CA GLN A 17 -53.85 36.89 -21.56
C GLN A 17 -52.38 37.25 -21.28
N ALA A 18 -52.06 38.50 -20.91
CA ALA A 18 -50.70 38.91 -20.57
C ALA A 18 -50.21 38.23 -19.28
N GLY A 19 -51.10 38.05 -18.30
CA GLY A 19 -50.80 37.31 -17.07
C GLY A 19 -50.50 35.82 -17.32
N PHE A 20 -51.24 35.19 -18.23
CA PHE A 20 -51.03 33.78 -18.60
C PHE A 20 -49.69 33.55 -19.32
N VAL A 21 -49.32 34.45 -20.25
CA VAL A 21 -48.03 34.37 -20.95
C VAL A 21 -46.87 34.53 -19.96
N LEU A 22 -46.98 35.46 -19.02
CA LEU A 22 -45.94 35.67 -18.00
C LEU A 22 -45.75 34.44 -17.10
N LEU A 23 -46.86 33.79 -16.73
CA LEU A 23 -46.86 32.58 -15.90
C LEU A 23 -46.23 31.39 -16.67
N MET A 24 -46.54 31.24 -17.96
CA MET A 24 -45.92 30.23 -18.82
C MET A 24 -44.41 30.45 -18.95
N VAL A 25 -43.97 31.69 -19.18
CA VAL A 25 -42.53 32.02 -19.25
C VAL A 25 -41.83 31.71 -17.93
N LEU A 26 -42.46 32.03 -16.78
CA LEU A 26 -41.92 31.71 -15.47
C LEU A 26 -41.73 30.20 -15.27
N VAL A 27 -42.73 29.39 -15.65
CA VAL A 27 -42.67 27.93 -15.56
C VAL A 27 -41.55 27.37 -16.43
N VAL A 28 -41.41 27.86 -17.67
CA VAL A 28 -40.34 27.43 -18.57
C VAL A 28 -38.96 27.80 -18.02
N ILE A 29 -38.78 29.00 -17.46
CA ILE A 29 -37.53 29.42 -16.81
C ILE A 29 -37.22 28.56 -15.58
N LEU A 30 -38.24 28.20 -14.77
CA LEU A 30 -38.08 27.31 -13.62
C LEU A 30 -37.67 25.89 -14.05
N LEU A 31 -38.26 25.37 -15.13
CA LEU A 31 -37.89 24.06 -15.66
C LEU A 31 -36.46 24.04 -16.21
N ILE A 32 -36.07 25.07 -16.98
CA ILE A 32 -34.71 25.19 -17.52
C ILE A 32 -33.70 25.34 -16.38
N SER A 33 -33.97 26.21 -15.40
CA SER A 33 -33.05 26.40 -14.26
C SER A 33 -32.93 25.13 -13.40
N GLY A 34 -34.04 24.43 -13.13
CA GLY A 34 -34.04 23.13 -12.44
C GLY A 34 -33.23 22.06 -13.19
N ALA A 35 -33.42 21.94 -14.51
CA ALA A 35 -32.65 20.99 -15.33
C ALA A 35 -31.15 21.33 -15.37
N THR A 36 -30.81 22.63 -15.42
CA THR A 36 -29.41 23.07 -15.43
C THR A 36 -28.71 22.75 -14.11
N VAL A 37 -29.38 22.96 -12.97
CA VAL A 37 -28.84 22.61 -11.65
C VAL A 37 -28.64 21.10 -11.51
N LEU A 38 -29.57 20.28 -12.02
CA LEU A 38 -29.43 18.82 -12.01
C LEU A 38 -28.24 18.35 -12.85
N LEU A 39 -28.06 18.89 -14.05
CA LEU A 39 -26.92 18.55 -14.92
C LEU A 39 -25.58 18.98 -14.29
N LEU A 40 -25.52 20.15 -13.67
CA LEU A 40 -24.32 20.59 -12.94
C LEU A 40 -24.01 19.68 -11.75
N ASN A 41 -25.03 19.25 -11.00
CA ASN A 41 -24.85 18.32 -9.89
C ASN A 41 -24.41 16.94 -10.36
N GLN A 42 -24.98 16.42 -11.45
CA GLN A 42 -24.56 15.15 -12.04
C GLN A 42 -23.10 15.22 -12.51
N ASN A 43 -22.73 16.26 -13.26
CA ASN A 43 -21.35 16.47 -13.68
C ASN A 43 -20.38 16.60 -12.50
N ALA A 44 -20.79 17.25 -11.41
CA ALA A 44 -19.97 17.36 -10.21
C ALA A 44 -19.81 16.00 -9.50
N VAL A 45 -20.85 15.18 -9.45
CA VAL A 45 -20.80 13.83 -8.90
C VAL A 45 -19.92 12.92 -9.76
N ASP A 46 -20.09 12.97 -11.09
CA ASP A 46 -19.31 12.18 -12.04
C ASP A 46 -17.82 12.57 -12.01
N ALA A 47 -17.51 13.87 -11.97
CA ALA A 47 -16.14 14.35 -11.81
C ALA A 47 -15.53 13.88 -10.48
N ARG A 48 -16.29 13.97 -9.37
CA ARG A 48 -15.82 13.50 -8.05
C ARG A 48 -15.58 11.99 -8.05
N SER A 49 -16.46 11.22 -8.69
CA SER A 49 -16.32 9.78 -8.85
C SER A 49 -15.09 9.42 -9.68
N ALA A 50 -14.87 10.09 -10.81
CA ALA A 50 -13.71 9.87 -11.67
C ALA A 50 -12.38 10.17 -10.93
N ILE A 51 -12.32 11.27 -10.17
CA ILE A 51 -11.16 11.61 -9.34
C ILE A 51 -10.94 10.52 -8.27
N TYR A 52 -12.00 10.09 -7.59
CA TYR A 52 -11.91 9.04 -6.58
C TYR A 52 -11.38 7.72 -7.16
N HIS A 53 -11.88 7.30 -8.31
CA HIS A 53 -11.42 6.09 -9.00
C HIS A 53 -9.96 6.21 -9.46
N HIS A 54 -9.56 7.38 -9.96
CA HIS A 54 -8.18 7.63 -10.37
C HIS A 54 -7.21 7.59 -9.17
N GLU A 55 -7.56 8.23 -8.06
CA GLU A 55 -6.80 8.16 -6.81
C GLU A 55 -6.72 6.74 -6.26
N GLN A 56 -7.81 5.98 -6.37
CA GLN A 56 -7.82 4.58 -5.98
C GLN A 56 -6.85 3.79 -6.86
N GLN A 57 -6.97 3.85 -8.19
CA GLN A 57 -6.09 3.12 -9.11
C GLN A 57 -4.61 3.46 -8.93
N SER A 58 -4.27 4.74 -8.67
CA SER A 58 -2.89 5.13 -8.42
C SER A 58 -2.34 4.53 -7.13
N LEU A 59 -3.15 4.40 -6.07
CA LEU A 59 -2.75 3.68 -4.86
C LEU A 59 -2.52 2.18 -5.11
N TYR A 60 -3.36 1.52 -5.92
CA TYR A 60 -3.14 0.12 -6.32
C TYR A 60 -1.82 -0.05 -7.06
N ALA A 61 -1.62 0.73 -8.12
CA ALA A 61 -0.42 0.66 -8.94
C ALA A 61 0.85 0.93 -8.11
N ALA A 62 0.81 1.90 -7.19
CA ALA A 62 1.95 2.25 -6.34
C ALA A 62 2.31 1.12 -5.34
N ALA A 63 1.30 0.54 -4.69
CA ALA A 63 1.53 -0.55 -3.73
C ALA A 63 2.08 -1.81 -4.42
N ASP A 64 1.56 -2.15 -5.61
CA ASP A 64 2.08 -3.25 -6.42
C ASP A 64 3.50 -2.96 -6.90
N THR A 65 3.78 -1.74 -7.35
CA THR A 65 5.11 -1.31 -7.80
C THR A 65 6.14 -1.42 -6.68
N ALA A 66 5.76 -1.13 -5.44
CA ALA A 66 6.65 -1.25 -4.29
C ALA A 66 7.17 -2.69 -4.08
N LEU A 67 6.35 -3.71 -4.39
CA LEU A 67 6.75 -5.12 -4.32
C LEU A 67 7.28 -5.69 -5.64
N ALA A 68 6.92 -5.09 -6.78
CA ALA A 68 7.12 -5.65 -8.12
C ALA A 68 8.56 -6.10 -8.36
N SER A 69 9.55 -5.28 -8.01
CA SER A 69 10.96 -5.61 -8.27
C SER A 69 11.44 -6.87 -7.54
N SER A 70 10.96 -7.10 -6.31
CA SER A 70 11.26 -8.34 -5.57
C SER A 70 10.43 -9.52 -6.06
N TRP A 71 9.15 -9.30 -6.36
CA TRP A 71 8.22 -10.37 -6.69
C TRP A 71 8.37 -10.87 -8.14
N GLN A 72 8.84 -10.04 -9.06
CA GLN A 72 9.02 -10.43 -10.47
C GLN A 72 10.32 -11.22 -10.72
N GLN A 73 11.33 -11.11 -9.84
CA GLN A 73 12.57 -11.89 -9.93
C GLN A 73 12.28 -13.38 -9.77
N SER A 74 12.87 -14.22 -10.61
CA SER A 74 12.71 -15.68 -10.50
C SER A 74 13.22 -16.22 -9.16
N GLU A 75 12.69 -17.37 -8.74
CA GLU A 75 13.15 -18.06 -7.52
C GLU A 75 14.65 -18.37 -7.55
N HIS A 76 15.19 -18.65 -8.73
CA HIS A 76 16.62 -18.85 -8.93
C HIS A 76 17.43 -17.58 -8.69
N GLU A 77 17.00 -16.44 -9.25
CA GLU A 77 17.65 -15.13 -9.02
C GLU A 77 17.58 -14.70 -7.54
N LEU A 78 16.46 -14.96 -6.87
CA LEU A 78 16.34 -14.69 -5.44
C LEU A 78 17.26 -15.60 -4.61
N SER A 79 17.42 -16.86 -5.03
CA SER A 79 18.34 -17.80 -4.39
C SER A 79 19.80 -17.40 -4.59
N THR A 80 20.17 -16.96 -5.81
CA THR A 80 21.54 -16.50 -6.10
C THR A 80 21.85 -15.17 -5.40
N MET A 81 20.86 -14.31 -5.17
CA MET A 81 21.05 -13.12 -4.33
C MET A 81 21.50 -13.45 -2.91
N ILE A 82 21.08 -14.59 -2.36
CA ILE A 82 21.47 -15.02 -1.01
C ILE A 82 22.92 -15.52 -1.00
N THR A 83 23.33 -16.23 -2.06
CA THR A 83 24.68 -16.78 -2.18
C THR A 83 25.72 -15.75 -2.59
N ASP A 84 25.35 -14.85 -3.51
CA ASP A 84 26.30 -13.96 -4.19
C ASP A 84 26.36 -12.57 -3.56
N ARG A 85 25.37 -12.18 -2.75
CA ARG A 85 25.30 -10.88 -2.07
C ARG A 85 25.10 -11.04 -0.56
N PRO A 86 26.18 -11.23 0.22
CA PRO A 86 26.08 -11.37 1.67
C PRO A 86 25.54 -10.10 2.37
N ASP A 87 25.66 -8.94 1.74
CA ASP A 87 25.17 -7.64 2.17
C ASP A 87 23.79 -7.28 1.59
N GLY A 88 23.20 -8.16 0.77
CA GLY A 88 21.88 -7.94 0.18
C GLY A 88 20.75 -7.97 1.20
N TRP A 89 19.67 -7.24 0.93
CA TRP A 89 18.50 -7.14 1.82
C TRP A 89 17.94 -8.51 2.25
N LEU A 90 17.86 -9.46 1.31
CA LEU A 90 17.31 -10.79 1.56
C LEU A 90 18.25 -11.61 2.46
N THR A 91 19.55 -11.55 2.20
CA THR A 91 20.59 -12.21 3.01
C THR A 91 20.62 -11.67 4.42
N MET A 92 20.52 -10.35 4.59
CA MET A 92 20.45 -9.70 5.90
C MET A 92 19.21 -10.16 6.69
N LEU A 93 18.04 -10.26 6.05
CA LEU A 93 16.81 -10.76 6.69
C LEU A 93 16.92 -12.22 7.14
N ILE A 94 17.60 -13.07 6.36
CA ILE A 94 17.74 -14.49 6.68
C ILE A 94 18.78 -14.72 7.78
N ASN A 95 19.87 -13.97 7.76
CA ASN A 95 21.03 -14.18 8.64
C ASN A 95 20.88 -13.56 10.02
N SER A 96 20.00 -12.59 10.14
CA SER A 96 19.70 -11.92 11.38
C SER A 96 19.08 -12.86 12.42
N GLN A 97 19.51 -12.80 13.68
CA GLN A 97 19.01 -13.71 14.71
C GLN A 97 17.62 -13.28 15.22
N PRO A 98 16.73 -14.23 15.53
CA PRO A 98 15.46 -13.94 16.18
C PRO A 98 15.68 -13.77 17.68
N GLU A 99 16.55 -12.85 18.09
CA GLU A 99 16.67 -12.48 19.51
C GLU A 99 15.66 -11.35 19.78
N SER A 100 14.45 -11.75 20.20
CA SER A 100 13.29 -10.93 20.61
C SER A 100 12.79 -9.83 19.66
N HIS A 101 13.49 -9.56 18.55
CA HIS A 101 13.24 -8.44 17.67
C HIS A 101 13.40 -8.87 16.22
N TYR A 102 12.41 -8.53 15.38
CA TYR A 102 12.44 -8.93 13.98
C TYR A 102 13.15 -7.85 13.16
N PRO A 103 14.27 -8.21 12.51
CA PRO A 103 14.99 -7.31 11.64
C PRO A 103 14.14 -7.08 10.40
N MET A 104 14.07 -5.83 10.02
CA MET A 104 13.14 -5.34 9.03
C MET A 104 13.93 -4.56 7.99
N VAL A 105 13.60 -4.78 6.73
CA VAL A 105 14.21 -4.02 5.65
C VAL A 105 13.15 -3.13 5.03
N LYS A 106 13.50 -1.85 4.86
CA LYS A 106 12.68 -0.83 4.22
C LYS A 106 13.31 -0.40 2.91
N SER A 107 12.48 -0.22 1.88
CA SER A 107 12.88 0.32 0.58
C SER A 107 11.77 1.22 0.02
N CYS A 108 12.14 2.27 -0.72
CA CYS A 108 11.18 3.17 -1.38
C CYS A 108 11.39 3.29 -2.90
N ASP A 109 12.35 2.53 -3.45
CA ASP A 109 12.79 2.63 -4.84
C ASP A 109 12.87 1.25 -5.53
N GLY A 110 12.02 0.31 -5.10
CA GLY A 110 11.97 -1.04 -5.67
C GLY A 110 13.19 -1.89 -5.31
N TRP A 111 13.63 -1.82 -4.05
CA TRP A 111 14.72 -2.61 -3.47
C TRP A 111 16.10 -2.27 -4.04
N ARG A 112 16.25 -1.09 -4.64
CA ARG A 112 17.55 -0.61 -5.14
C ARG A 112 18.38 -0.03 -4.00
N SER A 113 17.74 0.70 -3.09
CA SER A 113 18.31 1.15 -1.83
C SER A 113 17.44 0.66 -0.68
N PHE A 114 18.09 0.26 0.41
CA PHE A 114 17.39 -0.28 1.57
C PHE A 114 18.08 0.09 2.88
N GLY A 115 17.28 0.21 3.93
CA GLY A 115 17.75 0.37 5.32
C GLY A 115 17.29 -0.81 6.16
N VAL A 116 18.14 -1.26 7.09
CA VAL A 116 17.87 -2.42 7.95
C VAL A 116 17.63 -1.98 9.38
N GLY A 117 16.40 -2.08 9.85
CA GLY A 117 16.04 -1.80 11.24
C GLY A 117 15.78 -3.02 12.06
N ILE A 118 15.56 -2.79 13.35
CA ILE A 118 15.15 -3.79 14.33
C ILE A 118 13.77 -3.35 14.81
N SER A 119 12.74 -4.17 14.60
CA SER A 119 11.41 -3.92 15.15
C SER A 119 11.36 -4.49 16.57
N ASP A 120 11.48 -3.62 17.56
CA ASP A 120 11.33 -3.93 19.00
C ASP A 120 10.12 -3.22 19.65
N GLY A 121 9.26 -2.60 18.82
CA GLY A 121 8.14 -1.79 19.30
C GLY A 121 8.52 -0.39 19.80
N HIS A 122 9.82 -0.06 19.92
CA HIS A 122 10.31 1.19 20.53
C HIS A 122 11.52 1.85 19.85
N HIS A 123 12.09 1.27 18.80
CA HIS A 123 13.24 1.78 18.08
C HIS A 123 12.94 1.97 16.60
N ASP A 124 13.24 3.20 16.17
CA ASP A 124 13.07 3.66 14.80
C ASP A 124 13.86 2.78 13.82
N LEU A 125 13.15 2.28 12.81
CA LEU A 125 13.74 1.89 11.53
C LEU A 125 14.84 2.90 11.14
N PRO A 126 16.06 2.47 10.78
CA PRO A 126 17.02 3.36 10.20
C PRO A 126 16.38 3.93 8.96
N LYS A 127 16.40 5.26 8.91
CA LYS A 127 15.90 6.03 7.80
C LYS A 127 16.73 5.67 6.57
N THR A 128 16.30 4.67 5.80
CA THR A 128 16.28 4.93 4.36
C THR A 128 15.40 6.17 4.25
N ASP A 129 16.04 7.31 3.97
CA ASP A 129 15.35 8.56 3.73
C ASP A 129 14.57 8.40 2.41
N CYS A 130 13.46 7.68 2.51
CA CYS A 130 12.44 7.73 1.49
C CYS A 130 12.19 9.21 1.24
N PRO A 131 12.13 9.69 -0.01
CA PRO A 131 11.95 11.10 -0.26
C PRO A 131 10.65 11.59 0.41
N ALA A 132 10.70 12.76 1.03
CA ALA A 132 9.51 13.43 1.60
C ALA A 132 8.50 13.78 0.50
N TYR A 133 9.02 13.97 -0.70
CA TYR A 133 8.27 14.31 -1.88
C TYR A 133 7.88 13.03 -2.62
N SER A 134 6.57 12.78 -2.72
CA SER A 134 6.03 11.89 -3.75
C SER A 134 6.06 12.63 -5.09
N LEU A 135 6.62 12.01 -6.12
CA LEU A 135 6.34 12.43 -7.50
C LEU A 135 4.90 11.99 -7.84
N GLY A 136 3.92 12.80 -7.42
CA GLY A 136 2.48 12.52 -7.55
C GLY A 136 1.72 12.61 -6.22
N TYR A 137 0.42 12.27 -6.24
CA TYR A 137 -0.49 12.25 -5.08
C TYR A 137 -0.34 11.01 -4.17
N VAL A 138 0.68 10.18 -4.40
CA VAL A 138 0.82 8.88 -3.73
C VAL A 138 2.26 8.67 -3.29
N TRP A 139 2.45 8.41 -2.01
CA TRP A 139 3.69 7.95 -1.41
C TRP A 139 3.68 6.42 -1.34
N GLN A 140 4.84 5.78 -1.50
CA GLN A 140 4.97 4.33 -1.42
C GLN A 140 6.21 3.89 -0.66
N ALA A 141 6.13 2.71 -0.05
CA ALA A 141 7.25 2.02 0.58
C ALA A 141 7.02 0.51 0.56
N ALA A 142 8.12 -0.23 0.58
CA ALA A 142 8.13 -1.67 0.73
C ALA A 142 8.87 -2.04 2.01
N TYR A 143 8.36 -3.04 2.71
CA TYR A 143 8.95 -3.58 3.93
C TYR A 143 9.05 -5.10 3.83
N ALA A 144 10.08 -5.69 4.41
CA ALA A 144 10.23 -7.13 4.50
C ALA A 144 10.71 -7.51 5.89
N LEU A 145 10.17 -8.61 6.42
CA LEU A 145 10.47 -9.11 7.76
C LEU A 145 10.37 -10.64 7.77
N PRO A 146 11.21 -11.34 8.55
CA PRO A 146 11.01 -12.75 8.80
C PRO A 146 9.77 -12.94 9.69
N VAL A 147 9.07 -14.05 9.50
CA VAL A 147 7.93 -14.42 10.33
C VAL A 147 8.41 -14.85 11.70
N GLY A 148 7.76 -14.27 12.71
CA GLY A 148 8.08 -14.53 14.10
C GLY A 148 7.64 -15.88 14.64
N GLU A 149 8.25 -16.28 15.76
CA GLU A 149 8.01 -17.58 16.38
C GLU A 149 6.54 -17.81 16.77
N ASP A 150 5.84 -16.74 17.12
CA ASP A 150 4.42 -16.76 17.54
C ASP A 150 3.42 -16.83 16.37
N HIS A 151 3.90 -16.74 15.13
CA HIS A 151 3.02 -16.70 13.96
C HIS A 151 2.73 -18.12 13.45
N TYR A 152 1.48 -18.41 13.07
CA TYR A 152 1.07 -19.76 12.64
C TYR A 152 1.92 -20.33 11.49
N LEU A 153 2.36 -19.47 10.55
CA LEU A 153 3.26 -19.88 9.46
C LEU A 153 4.62 -20.37 9.96
N HIS A 154 5.13 -19.85 11.07
CA HIS A 154 6.37 -20.35 11.66
C HIS A 154 6.22 -21.78 12.22
N HIS A 155 5.09 -22.10 12.82
CA HIS A 155 4.82 -23.47 13.28
C HIS A 155 4.72 -24.46 12.11
N LEU A 156 4.15 -24.03 10.97
CA LEU A 156 4.15 -24.81 9.73
C LEU A 156 5.57 -25.02 9.18
N THR A 157 6.42 -23.98 9.23
CA THR A 157 7.84 -24.03 8.86
C THR A 157 8.60 -25.06 9.72
N LYS A 158 8.44 -25.05 11.05
CA LYS A 158 9.09 -26.01 11.97
C LYS A 158 8.70 -27.47 11.71
N ALA A 159 7.44 -27.74 11.35
CA ALA A 159 7.00 -29.10 11.00
C ALA A 159 7.67 -29.60 9.70
N ASN A 160 7.87 -28.69 8.75
CA ASN A 160 8.53 -29.00 7.49
C ASN A 160 10.05 -29.17 7.66
N ASP A 161 10.68 -28.41 8.57
CA ASP A 161 12.09 -28.58 8.95
C ASP A 161 12.37 -29.97 9.50
N ALA A 162 11.48 -30.49 10.35
CA ALA A 162 11.60 -31.85 10.88
C ALA A 162 11.48 -32.94 9.80
N MET A 163 10.74 -32.68 8.71
CA MET A 163 10.67 -33.56 7.55
C MET A 163 11.95 -33.46 6.69
N HIS A 164 12.45 -32.25 6.43
CA HIS A 164 13.65 -32.05 5.63
C HIS A 164 14.93 -32.51 6.35
N ALA A 165 15.00 -32.40 7.69
CA ALA A 165 16.08 -32.95 8.49
C ALA A 165 16.18 -34.48 8.38
N LYS A 166 15.05 -35.19 8.24
CA LYS A 166 15.04 -36.64 7.99
C LYS A 166 15.48 -37.01 6.57
N ALA A 167 15.20 -36.16 5.58
CA ALA A 167 15.63 -36.37 4.20
C ALA A 167 17.10 -35.99 3.98
N ALA A 168 17.64 -35.06 4.78
CA ALA A 168 19.04 -34.63 4.72
C ALA A 168 20.03 -35.73 5.14
N ASP A 169 19.59 -36.76 5.86
CA ASP A 169 20.43 -37.93 6.18
C ASP A 169 20.86 -38.71 4.90
N GLU A 170 20.23 -38.44 3.74
CA GLU A 170 20.55 -39.04 2.44
C GLU A 170 21.30 -38.08 1.48
N SER A 171 21.50 -36.81 1.85
CA SER A 171 22.19 -35.82 1.00
C SER A 171 23.25 -35.06 1.81
N HIS A 172 24.45 -34.84 1.25
CA HIS A 172 25.54 -34.07 1.90
C HIS A 172 25.24 -32.57 2.15
N LYS A 173 23.96 -32.18 2.22
CA LYS A 173 23.46 -30.84 2.47
C LYS A 173 22.70 -30.84 3.79
N VAL A 174 23.18 -30.08 4.76
CA VAL A 174 22.49 -29.87 6.02
C VAL A 174 21.67 -28.58 5.90
N LEU A 175 20.37 -28.66 6.19
CA LEU A 175 19.53 -27.45 6.29
C LEU A 175 20.05 -26.61 7.46
N ALA A 176 20.66 -25.47 7.16
CA ALA A 176 21.22 -24.57 8.14
C ALA A 176 20.15 -23.61 8.69
N ARG A 177 19.27 -23.11 7.81
CA ARG A 177 18.20 -22.16 8.18
C ARG A 177 16.99 -22.34 7.28
N HIS A 178 15.80 -22.22 7.87
CA HIS A 178 14.54 -22.15 7.13
C HIS A 178 13.71 -21.00 7.69
N ARG A 179 13.22 -20.12 6.83
CA ARG A 179 12.47 -18.92 7.22
C ARG A 179 11.34 -18.62 6.28
N HIS A 180 10.19 -18.34 6.85
CA HIS A 180 9.12 -17.68 6.14
C HIS A 180 9.34 -16.15 6.21
N VAL A 181 9.22 -15.47 5.08
CA VAL A 181 9.44 -14.02 4.96
C VAL A 181 8.15 -13.38 4.44
N LEU A 182 7.70 -12.33 5.12
CA LEU A 182 6.57 -11.51 4.71
C LEU A 182 7.11 -10.19 4.16
N MET A 183 6.61 -9.81 2.99
CA MET A 183 6.87 -8.50 2.40
C MET A 183 5.57 -7.74 2.27
N TYR A 184 5.59 -6.46 2.63
CA TYR A 184 4.47 -5.54 2.52
C TYR A 184 4.79 -4.42 1.55
N GLY A 185 3.92 -4.21 0.55
CA GLY A 185 3.91 -3.02 -0.28
C GLY A 185 2.84 -2.08 0.23
N ILE A 186 3.22 -0.84 0.52
CA ILE A 186 2.33 0.17 1.09
C ILE A 186 2.33 1.37 0.15
N ALA A 187 1.13 1.84 -0.17
CA ALA A 187 0.93 3.14 -0.78
C ALA A 187 -0.03 3.97 0.08
N ALA A 188 0.19 5.27 0.16
CA ALA A 188 -0.66 6.18 0.91
C ALA A 188 -0.75 7.54 0.22
N GLN A 189 -1.89 8.21 0.34
CA GLN A 189 -2.12 9.51 -0.29
C GLN A 189 -1.16 10.60 0.23
N HIS A 190 -0.82 10.55 1.52
CA HIS A 190 0.05 11.54 2.16
C HIS A 190 1.08 10.87 3.06
N ARG A 191 2.37 11.10 2.78
CA ARG A 191 3.46 10.57 3.62
C ARG A 191 3.32 11.01 5.07
N ALA A 192 3.15 12.32 5.31
CA ALA A 192 3.13 12.88 6.66
C ALA A 192 2.06 12.25 7.57
N ALA A 193 0.94 11.83 6.99
CA ALA A 193 -0.14 11.18 7.71
C ALA A 193 0.04 9.65 7.83
N ALA A 194 0.82 9.03 6.94
CA ALA A 194 1.10 7.60 6.96
C ALA A 194 2.35 7.22 7.76
N GLU A 195 3.36 8.10 7.80
CA GLU A 195 4.66 7.86 8.43
C GLU A 195 4.57 7.49 9.92
N PRO A 196 3.71 8.13 10.76
CA PRO A 196 3.54 7.72 12.15
C PRO A 196 3.05 6.26 12.29
N CYS A 197 2.17 5.82 11.39
CA CYS A 197 1.62 4.46 11.38
C CYS A 197 2.61 3.38 10.96
N LEU A 198 3.80 3.77 10.54
CA LEU A 198 4.84 2.88 10.05
C LEU A 198 6.05 2.82 10.99
N GLY A 199 6.02 3.54 12.12
CA GLY A 199 7.10 3.61 13.10
C GLY A 199 7.01 2.60 14.25
N GLU A 200 5.81 2.29 14.75
CA GLU A 200 5.64 1.59 16.04
C GLU A 200 5.57 0.06 15.92
N SER A 201 4.79 -0.46 14.97
CA SER A 201 4.67 -1.90 14.73
C SER A 201 4.19 -2.16 13.30
N LEU A 202 5.00 -2.84 12.49
CA LEU A 202 4.62 -3.17 11.11
C LEU A 202 3.74 -4.42 10.99
N LEU A 203 3.09 -4.84 12.08
CA LEU A 203 1.98 -5.79 12.00
C LEU A 203 0.88 -5.18 11.14
N HIS A 204 0.45 -5.93 10.13
CA HIS A 204 -0.59 -5.50 9.19
C HIS A 204 -1.80 -4.85 9.89
N ALA A 205 -2.28 -5.47 10.99
CA ALA A 205 -3.42 -4.99 11.76
C ALA A 205 -3.19 -3.64 12.46
N HIS A 206 -1.95 -3.37 12.91
CA HIS A 206 -1.61 -2.10 13.54
C HIS A 206 -1.49 -0.99 12.50
N ILE A 207 -0.81 -1.26 11.39
CA ILE A 207 -0.68 -0.32 10.26
C ILE A 207 -2.08 0.06 9.72
N THR A 208 -2.96 -0.93 9.51
CA THR A 208 -4.31 -0.65 9.00
C THR A 208 -5.12 0.16 9.99
N SER A 209 -5.13 -0.21 11.28
CA SER A 209 -5.86 0.54 12.30
C SER A 209 -5.40 2.00 12.35
N CYS A 210 -4.09 2.23 12.44
CA CYS A 210 -3.56 3.59 12.49
C CYS A 210 -3.91 4.39 11.23
N LEU A 211 -3.76 3.82 10.03
CA LEU A 211 -4.09 4.53 8.79
C LEU A 211 -5.59 4.85 8.67
N ILE A 212 -6.45 3.99 9.20
CA ILE A 212 -7.90 4.23 9.31
C ILE A 212 -8.18 5.36 10.29
N ASP A 213 -7.56 5.32 11.48
CA ASP A 213 -7.74 6.34 12.53
C ASP A 213 -7.26 7.72 12.08
N GLN A 214 -6.19 7.78 11.28
CA GLN A 214 -5.68 9.00 10.66
C GLN A 214 -6.51 9.45 9.43
N GLY A 215 -7.52 8.69 9.00
CA GLY A 215 -8.35 9.02 7.84
C GLY A 215 -7.58 9.00 6.51
N VAL A 216 -6.45 8.31 6.45
CA VAL A 216 -5.57 8.30 5.28
C VAL A 216 -6.06 7.27 4.29
N ARG A 217 -6.19 7.64 3.01
CA ARG A 217 -6.39 6.65 1.95
C ARG A 217 -5.08 5.92 1.70
N TYR A 218 -5.13 4.60 1.74
CA TYR A 218 -3.97 3.76 1.59
C TYR A 218 -4.21 2.64 0.57
N LYS A 219 -3.16 1.94 0.14
CA LYS A 219 -3.22 0.57 -0.38
C LYS A 219 -2.15 -0.26 0.31
N LEU A 220 -2.44 -1.53 0.58
CA LEU A 220 -1.51 -2.44 1.22
C LEU A 220 -1.64 -3.80 0.55
N VAL A 221 -0.51 -4.36 0.14
CA VAL A 221 -0.39 -5.67 -0.49
C VAL A 221 0.69 -6.45 0.24
N ALA A 222 0.56 -7.77 0.27
CA ALA A 222 1.56 -8.66 0.84
C ALA A 222 2.04 -9.69 -0.15
N ALA A 223 3.28 -10.13 0.07
CA ALA A 223 3.92 -11.24 -0.59
C ALA A 223 4.57 -12.15 0.45
N GLU A 224 4.47 -13.46 0.23
CA GLU A 224 5.00 -14.47 1.14
C GLU A 224 6.02 -15.37 0.44
N TRP A 225 7.20 -15.47 1.03
CA TRP A 225 8.28 -16.35 0.55
C TRP A 225 8.66 -17.36 1.62
N LEU A 226 9.10 -18.52 1.17
CA LEU A 226 9.78 -19.50 1.99
C LEU A 226 11.24 -19.57 1.55
N VAL A 227 12.16 -19.40 2.49
CA VAL A 227 13.59 -19.40 2.20
C VAL A 227 14.28 -20.48 3.00
N SER A 228 15.03 -21.32 2.31
CA SER A 228 15.83 -22.40 2.89
C SER A 228 17.29 -22.18 2.54
N VAL A 229 18.16 -22.22 3.53
CA VAL A 229 19.61 -22.11 3.37
C VAL A 229 20.23 -23.42 3.82
N TYR A 230 21.03 -24.00 2.94
CA TYR A 230 21.72 -25.26 3.14
C TYR A 230 23.23 -25.02 3.19
N GLN A 231 23.86 -25.65 4.16
CA GLN A 231 25.31 -25.69 4.29
C GLN A 231 25.80 -27.06 3.82
N HIS A 232 26.83 -27.07 2.98
CA HIS A 232 27.49 -28.31 2.57
C HIS A 232 28.58 -28.65 3.57
N ASP A 233 28.64 -29.91 3.97
CA ASP A 233 29.62 -30.39 4.93
C ASP A 233 30.84 -30.94 4.18
N SER A 234 31.92 -30.14 4.05
CA SER A 234 33.31 -30.63 4.07
C SER A 234 34.32 -29.49 3.89
N ALA A 235 35.37 -29.52 4.73
CA ALA A 235 36.78 -29.08 4.63
C ALA A 235 37.33 -28.13 3.52
N GLU A 236 36.63 -27.83 2.43
CA GLU A 236 37.05 -26.90 1.39
C GLU A 236 35.87 -25.99 1.00
N VAL A 237 35.92 -24.75 1.49
CA VAL A 237 35.03 -23.63 1.17
C VAL A 237 33.62 -23.76 1.74
N ASP A 238 33.22 -22.79 2.58
CA ASP A 238 31.86 -22.57 3.07
C ASP A 238 30.87 -22.33 1.91
N SER A 239 30.50 -23.40 1.20
CA SER A 239 29.58 -23.33 0.07
C SER A 239 28.14 -23.38 0.59
N ILE A 240 27.57 -22.19 0.73
CA ILE A 240 26.16 -22.01 1.06
C ILE A 240 25.35 -22.12 -0.23
N THR A 241 24.24 -22.86 -0.18
CA THR A 241 23.21 -22.80 -1.22
C THR A 241 21.89 -22.36 -0.62
N ALA A 242 21.10 -21.60 -1.37
CA ALA A 242 19.78 -21.18 -0.94
C ALA A 242 18.71 -21.68 -1.92
N SER A 243 17.50 -21.83 -1.40
CA SER A 243 16.29 -22.07 -2.16
C SER A 243 15.22 -21.10 -1.67
N VAL A 244 14.67 -20.33 -2.60
CA VAL A 244 13.55 -19.43 -2.35
C VAL A 244 12.34 -19.95 -3.08
N ILE A 245 11.22 -20.11 -2.39
CA ILE A 245 9.93 -20.51 -2.95
C ILE A 245 8.95 -19.36 -2.74
N LYS A 246 8.35 -18.88 -3.82
CA LYS A 246 7.26 -17.90 -3.74
C LYS A 246 5.96 -18.62 -3.46
N LEU A 247 5.27 -18.19 -2.41
CA LEU A 247 4.03 -18.85 -1.99
C LEU A 247 2.82 -18.15 -2.60
N ARG A 248 2.66 -16.86 -2.30
CA ARG A 248 1.52 -16.07 -2.78
C ARG A 248 1.75 -14.57 -2.63
N THR A 249 1.02 -13.80 -3.43
CA THR A 249 0.68 -12.42 -3.13
C THR A 249 -0.79 -12.32 -2.79
N TYR A 250 -1.13 -11.37 -1.95
CA TYR A 250 -2.53 -11.04 -1.70
C TYR A 250 -2.68 -9.59 -1.33
N ASP A 251 -3.86 -9.10 -1.67
CA ASP A 251 -4.31 -7.79 -1.27
C ASP A 251 -4.73 -7.82 0.19
N LEU A 252 -4.23 -6.87 0.96
CA LEU A 252 -4.52 -6.75 2.38
C LEU A 252 -5.72 -5.82 2.63
N ARG A 253 -6.61 -5.68 1.64
CA ARG A 253 -7.91 -5.04 1.74
C ARG A 253 -9.03 -5.75 0.99
N ASN A 254 -9.92 -6.38 1.76
CA ASN A 254 -11.37 -6.38 1.58
C ASN A 254 -12.07 -7.03 2.80
N VAL A 255 -11.84 -6.53 4.02
CA VAL A 255 -12.77 -6.81 5.14
C VAL A 255 -13.36 -5.47 5.56
N ARG A 256 -14.25 -4.96 4.70
CA ARG A 256 -15.39 -4.18 5.15
C ARG A 256 -16.54 -5.17 5.27
N GLU A 257 -16.95 -5.46 6.50
CA GLU A 257 -18.37 -5.58 6.84
C GLU A 257 -18.72 -4.40 7.75
#